data_AF-A0A9E3W0G1-F1
#
_entry.id   AF-A0A9E3W0G1-F1
#
_cell.length_a   1.000
_cell.length_b   1.000
_cell.length_c   1.000
_cell.angle_alpha   90.00
_cell.angle_beta   90.00
_cell.angle_gamma   90.00
#
_symmetry.space_group_name_H-M   'P 1'
#
loop_
_entity.id
_entity.type
_entity.pdbx_description
1 polymer ?
#
loop_
_entity_poly.entity_id
_entity_poly.type
_entity_poly.pdbx_seq_one_letter_code
_entity_poly.pdbx_strand_id
1 'polypeptide(L)'
;SIESFIQTDAVTNRGNSGGALVNNIGQLIGINAAIASHTGIYEGYSFAIPSNIVRKVVDDLIRYGEPQRAFIGIEIREMTSELADQMNLETIKGVFVAGVMENGGAEAAGIEADDIITHVDGVEVNTLSQLLEVVGQHRPGDEVTVRIIRDEETFDYPVTLKNMDGTTEVKKREAVFFNETLGVSLESISNTERNKLKINNGLKVTNLEEGILMRGGISKGFVIVRVNGKSVSDKASLEDALNSKRNNTTRVEGMYPNGMKISFEFFD
;
A
#
# COMPACT_ATOMS: atom_id res chain seq x y z
N SER A 1 3.14 -3.79 -8.57
CA SER A 1 1.80 -3.15 -8.50
C SER A 1 0.78 -4.24 -8.22
N ILE A 2 -0.47 -3.94 -7.82
CA ILE A 2 -1.53 -4.96 -7.95
C ILE A 2 -1.97 -4.92 -9.40
N GLU A 3 -1.82 -6.03 -10.11
CA GLU A 3 -2.10 -6.16 -11.55
C GLU A 3 -3.32 -7.06 -11.81
N SER A 4 -4.18 -7.26 -10.80
CA SER A 4 -5.49 -7.85 -11.03
C SER A 4 -6.44 -6.78 -11.56
N PHE A 5 -6.77 -6.90 -12.84
CA PHE A 5 -7.78 -6.10 -13.51
C PHE A 5 -8.79 -7.01 -14.20
N ILE A 6 -10.06 -6.59 -14.15
CA ILE A 6 -11.10 -7.09 -15.02
C ILE A 6 -10.94 -6.37 -16.36
N GLN A 7 -10.65 -7.13 -17.41
CA GLN A 7 -10.64 -6.62 -18.78
C GLN A 7 -12.05 -6.66 -19.37
N THR A 8 -12.45 -5.58 -20.02
CA THR A 8 -13.76 -5.49 -20.69
C THR A 8 -13.66 -4.67 -21.98
N ASP A 9 -14.51 -5.01 -22.94
CA ASP A 9 -14.77 -4.28 -24.18
C ASP A 9 -15.89 -3.22 -24.01
N ALA A 10 -16.38 -3.05 -22.78
CA ALA A 10 -17.24 -1.93 -22.45
C ALA A 10 -16.46 -0.61 -22.66
N VAL A 11 -17.06 0.31 -23.41
CA VAL A 11 -16.45 1.59 -23.76
C VAL A 11 -16.17 2.40 -22.49
N THR A 12 -14.90 2.69 -22.22
CA THR A 12 -14.51 3.63 -21.17
C THR A 12 -13.74 4.81 -21.77
N ASN A 13 -14.16 6.03 -21.45
CA ASN A 13 -13.52 7.26 -21.89
C ASN A 13 -13.01 8.05 -20.68
N ARG A 14 -12.18 9.08 -20.92
CA ARG A 14 -11.78 10.03 -19.87
C ARG A 14 -13.04 10.61 -19.21
N GLY A 15 -13.11 10.53 -17.89
CA GLY A 15 -14.29 10.92 -17.09
C GLY A 15 -15.07 9.75 -16.50
N ASN A 16 -14.90 8.53 -17.02
CA ASN A 16 -15.51 7.32 -16.44
C ASN A 16 -14.61 6.64 -15.37
N SER A 17 -13.37 7.10 -15.19
CA SER A 17 -12.47 6.63 -14.14
C SER A 17 -13.10 6.86 -12.75
N GLY A 18 -13.14 5.81 -11.93
CA GLY A 18 -13.84 5.80 -10.65
C GLY A 18 -15.32 5.37 -10.74
N GLY A 19 -15.85 5.21 -11.96
CA GLY A 19 -17.22 4.73 -12.19
C GLY A 19 -17.38 3.22 -12.00
N ALA A 20 -18.62 2.79 -11.82
CA ALA A 20 -18.98 1.38 -11.61
C ALA A 20 -18.91 0.54 -12.89
N LEU A 21 -18.40 -0.68 -12.77
CA LEU A 21 -18.61 -1.78 -13.71
C LEU A 21 -19.58 -2.78 -13.06
N VAL A 22 -20.72 -3.03 -13.72
CA VAL A 22 -21.79 -3.90 -13.19
C VAL A 22 -22.07 -5.06 -14.14
N ASN A 23 -22.55 -6.19 -13.59
CA ASN A 23 -23.02 -7.31 -14.39
C ASN A 23 -24.46 -7.07 -14.91
N ASN A 24 -25.00 -8.01 -15.70
CA ASN A 24 -26.32 -7.92 -16.34
C ASN A 24 -27.52 -7.85 -15.37
N ILE A 25 -27.32 -8.12 -14.07
CA ILE A 25 -28.33 -7.98 -13.02
C ILE A 25 -28.05 -6.78 -12.09
N GLY A 26 -27.11 -5.90 -12.46
CA GLY A 26 -26.83 -4.65 -11.76
C GLY A 26 -25.93 -4.77 -10.53
N GLN A 27 -25.27 -5.91 -10.31
CA GLN A 27 -24.32 -6.07 -9.22
C GLN A 27 -22.96 -5.46 -9.59
N LEU A 28 -22.37 -4.70 -8.68
CA LEU A 28 -21.03 -4.12 -8.83
C LEU A 28 -19.98 -5.23 -8.86
N ILE A 29 -19.25 -5.35 -9.97
CA ILE A 29 -18.17 -6.31 -10.15
C ILE A 29 -16.79 -5.66 -10.16
N GLY A 30 -16.69 -4.36 -10.49
CA GLY A 30 -15.44 -3.62 -10.42
C GLY A 30 -15.60 -2.10 -10.52
N ILE A 31 -14.48 -1.38 -10.41
CA ILE A 31 -14.38 0.08 -10.57
C ILE A 31 -13.45 0.40 -11.73
N ASN A 32 -13.93 1.13 -12.72
CA ASN A 32 -13.16 1.51 -13.89
C ASN A 32 -11.95 2.36 -13.48
N ALA A 33 -10.75 1.93 -13.86
CA ALA A 33 -9.51 2.59 -13.45
C ALA A 33 -8.74 3.17 -14.63
N ALA A 34 -8.52 2.38 -15.68
CA ALA A 34 -7.63 2.73 -16.78
C ALA A 34 -8.08 2.14 -18.11
N ILE A 35 -7.53 2.69 -19.19
CA ILE A 35 -7.54 2.15 -20.55
C ILE A 35 -6.10 1.81 -20.93
N ALA A 36 -5.86 0.69 -21.60
CA ALA A 36 -4.60 0.49 -22.31
C ALA A 36 -4.75 1.15 -23.67
N SER A 37 -4.12 2.32 -23.85
CA SER A 37 -4.17 3.07 -25.10
C SER A 37 -2.88 3.87 -25.29
N HIS A 38 -2.33 3.84 -26.50
CA HIS A 38 -1.18 4.67 -26.87
C HIS A 38 -1.56 6.14 -27.05
N THR A 39 -2.84 6.41 -27.31
CA THR A 39 -3.38 7.73 -27.64
C THR A 39 -4.18 8.37 -26.49
N GLY A 40 -4.49 7.59 -25.45
CA GLY A 40 -5.38 7.99 -24.36
C GLY A 40 -6.86 8.07 -24.79
N ILE A 41 -7.21 7.34 -25.85
CA ILE A 41 -8.57 7.12 -26.37
C ILE A 41 -8.85 5.61 -26.32
N TYR A 42 -10.09 5.22 -26.05
CA TYR A 42 -10.49 3.81 -26.04
C TYR A 42 -10.12 3.10 -27.35
N GLU A 43 -9.34 2.02 -27.26
CA GLU A 43 -8.87 1.21 -28.40
C GLU A 43 -9.37 -0.25 -28.30
N GLY A 44 -10.49 -0.49 -27.63
CA GLY A 44 -11.08 -1.83 -27.47
C GLY A 44 -10.79 -2.52 -26.14
N TYR A 45 -9.98 -1.92 -25.26
CA TYR A 45 -9.57 -2.51 -23.99
C TYR A 45 -9.72 -1.53 -22.82
N SER A 46 -10.60 -1.88 -21.88
CA SER A 46 -10.84 -1.17 -20.62
C SER A 46 -10.49 -2.07 -19.43
N PHE A 47 -9.97 -1.46 -18.36
CA PHE A 47 -9.59 -2.17 -17.14
C PHE A 47 -10.33 -1.62 -15.91
N ALA A 48 -10.93 -2.53 -15.16
CA ALA A 48 -11.57 -2.25 -13.89
C ALA A 48 -10.88 -2.99 -12.74
N ILE A 49 -10.78 -2.35 -11.58
CA ILE A 49 -10.28 -2.98 -10.35
C ILE A 49 -11.41 -3.84 -9.77
N PRO A 50 -11.16 -5.12 -9.45
CA PRO A 50 -12.14 -6.00 -8.85
C PRO A 50 -12.82 -5.43 -7.59
N SER A 51 -14.14 -5.62 -7.46
CA SER A 51 -14.94 -5.03 -6.38
C SER A 51 -14.59 -5.53 -4.97
N ASN A 52 -14.10 -6.76 -4.85
CA ASN A 52 -13.54 -7.35 -3.62
C ASN A 52 -12.33 -6.55 -3.11
N ILE A 53 -11.36 -6.26 -3.98
CA ILE A 53 -10.19 -5.43 -3.65
C ILE A 53 -10.63 -4.03 -3.25
N VAL A 54 -11.54 -3.41 -4.02
CA VAL A 54 -12.04 -2.07 -3.73
C VAL A 54 -12.72 -2.03 -2.36
N ARG A 55 -13.58 -2.99 -2.06
CA ARG A 55 -14.26 -3.09 -0.76
C ARG A 55 -13.26 -3.12 0.39
N LYS A 56 -12.21 -3.94 0.25
CA LYS A 56 -11.16 -4.07 1.26
C LYS A 56 -10.38 -2.78 1.44
N VAL A 57 -9.98 -2.12 0.34
CA VAL A 57 -9.27 -0.85 0.38
C VAL A 57 -10.11 0.25 1.04
N VAL A 58 -11.41 0.33 0.73
CA VAL A 58 -12.32 1.29 1.37
C VAL A 58 -12.42 1.01 2.87
N ASP A 59 -12.58 -0.25 3.28
CA ASP A 59 -12.62 -0.63 4.70
C ASP A 59 -11.30 -0.27 5.41
N ASP A 60 -10.15 -0.47 4.76
CA ASP A 60 -8.85 -0.07 5.31
C ASP A 60 -8.72 1.45 5.47
N LEU A 61 -9.18 2.23 4.49
CA LEU A 61 -9.17 3.69 4.58
C LEU A 61 -10.06 4.21 5.71
N ILE A 62 -11.22 3.58 5.93
CA ILE A 62 -12.14 3.96 7.01
C ILE A 62 -11.54 3.61 8.38
N ARG A 63 -10.96 2.40 8.53
CA ARG A 63 -10.47 1.91 9.84
C ARG A 63 -9.09 2.42 10.22
N TYR A 64 -8.19 2.50 9.25
CA TYR A 64 -6.76 2.72 9.48
C TYR A 64 -6.24 4.00 8.83
N GLY A 65 -7.03 4.65 7.96
CA GLY A 65 -6.61 5.88 7.27
C GLY A 65 -5.63 5.64 6.12
N GLU A 66 -5.23 4.39 5.86
CA GLU A 66 -4.40 4.00 4.73
C GLU A 66 -4.63 2.54 4.32
N PRO A 67 -4.43 2.19 3.03
CA PRO A 67 -4.55 0.80 2.56
C PRO A 67 -3.47 -0.09 3.18
N GLN A 68 -3.87 -1.26 3.66
CA GLN A 68 -2.96 -2.24 4.22
C GLN A 68 -2.55 -3.22 3.12
N ARG A 69 -1.26 -3.53 2.98
CA ARG A 69 -0.79 -4.48 1.96
C ARG A 69 -0.15 -5.68 2.64
N ALA A 70 -0.64 -6.85 2.26
CA ALA A 70 -0.19 -8.14 2.75
C ALA A 70 0.58 -8.87 1.64
N PHE A 71 1.59 -9.63 2.03
CA PHE A 71 2.47 -10.36 1.14
C PHE A 71 2.72 -11.76 1.70
N ILE A 72 2.75 -12.74 0.81
CA ILE A 72 3.24 -14.09 1.10
C ILE A 72 4.75 -14.04 1.40
N GLY A 73 5.49 -13.18 0.70
CA GLY A 73 6.95 -13.04 0.85
C GLY A 73 7.73 -13.94 -0.12
N ILE A 74 7.38 -13.86 -1.39
CA ILE A 74 7.95 -14.66 -2.49
C ILE A 74 8.28 -13.77 -3.69
N GLU A 75 9.30 -14.17 -4.44
CA GLU A 75 9.56 -13.69 -5.78
C GLU A 75 8.87 -14.62 -6.77
N ILE A 76 8.06 -14.05 -7.66
CA ILE A 76 7.15 -14.80 -8.53
C ILE A 76 7.44 -14.54 -10.01
N ARG A 77 7.24 -15.55 -10.84
CA ARG A 77 7.30 -15.45 -12.31
C ARG A 77 6.10 -16.14 -12.94
N GLU A 78 5.74 -15.69 -14.14
CA GLU A 78 4.75 -16.40 -14.94
C GLU A 78 5.28 -17.77 -15.36
N MET A 79 4.39 -18.76 -15.37
CA MET A 79 4.68 -20.06 -15.94
C MET A 79 4.71 -19.95 -17.47
N THR A 80 5.83 -20.31 -18.08
CA THR A 80 5.95 -20.42 -19.54
C THR A 80 6.03 -21.88 -19.96
N SER A 81 5.77 -22.19 -21.23
CA SER A 81 5.90 -23.55 -21.75
C SER A 81 7.30 -24.12 -21.53
N GLU A 82 8.34 -23.30 -21.75
CA GLU A 82 9.74 -23.72 -21.56
C GLU A 82 10.04 -24.03 -20.09
N LEU A 83 9.47 -23.26 -19.16
CA LEU A 83 9.65 -23.50 -17.73
C LEU A 83 8.89 -24.75 -17.28
N ALA A 84 7.65 -24.94 -17.76
CA ALA A 84 6.88 -26.14 -17.49
C ALA A 84 7.58 -27.40 -18.00
N ASP A 85 8.15 -27.36 -19.20
CA ASP A 85 8.94 -28.45 -19.78
C ASP A 85 10.19 -28.75 -18.93
N GLN A 86 10.91 -27.72 -18.46
CA GLN A 86 12.07 -27.88 -17.58
C GLN A 86 11.72 -28.53 -16.24
N MET A 87 10.52 -28.28 -15.74
CA MET A 87 10.01 -28.80 -14.48
C MET A 87 9.24 -30.12 -14.63
N ASN A 88 9.20 -30.70 -15.84
CA ASN A 88 8.42 -31.90 -16.18
C ASN A 88 6.92 -31.79 -15.85
N LEU A 89 6.35 -30.59 -15.97
CA LEU A 89 4.92 -30.38 -15.73
C LEU A 89 4.12 -30.67 -17.01
N GLU A 90 3.01 -31.40 -16.87
CA GLU A 90 2.10 -31.64 -17.99
C GLU A 90 1.31 -30.39 -18.44
N THR A 91 1.25 -29.35 -17.59
CA THR A 91 0.46 -28.15 -17.86
C THR A 91 1.17 -26.87 -17.41
N ILE A 92 0.95 -25.77 -18.15
CA ILE A 92 1.40 -24.41 -17.82
C ILE A 92 0.50 -23.73 -16.78
N LYS A 93 0.11 -24.47 -15.74
CA LYS A 93 -0.77 -23.97 -14.67
C LYS A 93 0.03 -23.54 -13.45
N GLY A 94 -0.54 -22.62 -12.68
CA GLY A 94 0.08 -22.12 -11.47
C GLY A 94 1.02 -20.93 -11.66
N VAL A 95 1.62 -20.51 -10.55
CA VAL A 95 2.58 -19.41 -10.46
C VAL A 95 3.89 -19.95 -9.92
N PHE A 96 4.99 -19.71 -10.63
CA PHE A 96 6.31 -20.18 -10.26
C PHE A 96 6.93 -19.30 -9.16
N VAL A 97 7.46 -19.94 -8.12
CA VAL A 97 8.21 -19.30 -7.03
C VAL A 97 9.69 -19.26 -7.41
N ALA A 98 10.15 -18.10 -7.87
CA ALA A 98 11.55 -17.88 -8.25
C ALA A 98 12.48 -17.71 -7.04
N GLY A 99 11.92 -17.36 -5.88
CA GLY A 99 12.67 -17.12 -4.67
C GLY A 99 11.74 -16.83 -3.50
N VAL A 100 12.30 -16.89 -2.29
CA VAL A 100 11.56 -16.63 -1.05
C VAL A 100 12.26 -15.49 -0.32
N MET A 101 11.48 -14.54 0.16
CA MET A 101 12.01 -13.39 0.90
C MET A 101 12.39 -13.81 2.32
N GLU A 102 13.58 -13.42 2.77
CA GLU A 102 14.03 -13.63 4.15
C GLU A 102 13.05 -12.98 5.14
N ASN A 103 12.75 -13.69 6.23
CA ASN A 103 11.75 -13.32 7.23
C ASN A 103 10.33 -13.17 6.65
N GLY A 104 10.05 -13.74 5.47
CA GLY A 104 8.75 -13.75 4.82
C GLY A 104 7.72 -14.66 5.50
N GLY A 105 6.50 -14.69 4.97
CA GLY A 105 5.47 -15.65 5.40
C GLY A 105 5.74 -17.03 4.81
N ALA A 106 6.09 -17.09 3.53
CA ALA A 106 6.44 -18.30 2.79
C ALA A 106 7.61 -19.06 3.42
N GLU A 107 8.71 -18.38 3.75
CA GLU A 107 9.87 -19.00 4.41
C GLU A 107 9.47 -19.66 5.73
N ALA A 108 8.71 -18.94 6.57
CA ALA A 108 8.24 -19.44 7.85
C ALA A 108 7.29 -20.65 7.70
N ALA A 109 6.56 -20.74 6.59
CA ALA A 109 5.66 -21.83 6.29
C ALA A 109 6.35 -23.04 5.63
N GLY A 110 7.59 -22.88 5.12
CA GLY A 110 8.32 -23.93 4.41
C GLY A 110 8.12 -23.96 2.89
N ILE A 111 7.57 -22.88 2.31
CA ILE A 111 7.59 -22.68 0.85
C ILE A 111 9.02 -22.32 0.44
N GLU A 112 9.48 -22.87 -0.68
CA GLU A 112 10.84 -22.77 -1.19
C GLU A 112 10.85 -22.26 -2.63
N ALA A 113 12.04 -21.94 -3.14
CA ALA A 113 12.22 -21.70 -4.57
C ALA A 113 11.92 -22.99 -5.36
N ASP A 114 11.52 -22.82 -6.62
CA ASP A 114 11.10 -23.90 -7.53
C ASP A 114 9.73 -24.53 -7.19
N ASP A 115 9.03 -24.04 -6.17
CA ASP A 115 7.63 -24.39 -5.91
C ASP A 115 6.69 -23.77 -6.97
N ILE A 116 5.55 -24.42 -7.20
CA ILE A 116 4.49 -23.90 -8.08
C ILE A 116 3.21 -23.71 -7.28
N ILE A 117 2.79 -22.46 -7.07
CA ILE A 117 1.54 -22.16 -6.39
C ILE A 117 0.38 -22.41 -7.35
N THR A 118 -0.59 -23.22 -6.93
CA THR A 118 -1.77 -23.55 -7.73
C THR A 118 -3.06 -23.03 -7.13
N HIS A 119 -3.13 -22.88 -5.80
CA HIS A 119 -4.30 -22.34 -5.12
C HIS A 119 -3.92 -21.45 -3.94
N VAL A 120 -4.78 -20.47 -3.65
CA VAL A 120 -4.77 -19.71 -2.40
C VAL A 120 -6.19 -19.68 -1.85
N ASP A 121 -6.37 -20.10 -0.60
CA ASP A 121 -7.68 -20.26 0.06
C ASP A 121 -8.69 -21.08 -0.78
N GLY A 122 -8.18 -22.11 -1.46
CA GLY A 122 -8.98 -22.98 -2.33
C GLY A 122 -9.38 -22.35 -3.67
N VAL A 123 -9.00 -21.10 -3.94
CA VAL A 123 -9.17 -20.45 -5.25
C VAL A 123 -8.01 -20.84 -6.16
N GLU A 124 -8.31 -21.42 -7.33
CA GLU A 124 -7.30 -21.76 -8.34
C GLU A 124 -6.63 -20.49 -8.86
N VAL A 125 -5.30 -20.45 -8.87
CA VAL A 125 -4.49 -19.34 -9.37
C VAL A 125 -3.55 -19.85 -10.45
N ASN A 126 -3.79 -19.44 -11.69
CA ASN A 126 -3.03 -19.83 -12.86
C ASN A 126 -2.19 -18.68 -13.44
N THR A 127 -2.37 -17.47 -12.94
CA THR A 127 -1.63 -16.28 -13.39
C THR A 127 -1.19 -15.44 -12.21
N LEU A 128 -0.16 -14.59 -12.42
CA LEU A 128 0.28 -13.63 -11.41
C LEU A 128 -0.85 -12.71 -10.98
N SER A 129 -1.66 -12.23 -11.92
CA SER A 129 -2.81 -11.37 -11.63
C SER A 129 -3.82 -12.05 -10.70
N GLN A 130 -4.13 -13.34 -10.91
CA GLN A 130 -5.04 -14.09 -10.05
C GLN A 130 -4.47 -14.26 -8.65
N LEU A 131 -3.19 -14.64 -8.53
CA LEU A 131 -2.52 -14.75 -7.23
C LEU A 131 -2.56 -13.42 -6.46
N LEU A 132 -2.20 -12.32 -7.14
CA LEU A 132 -2.22 -10.97 -6.56
C LEU A 132 -3.64 -10.51 -6.22
N GLU A 133 -4.67 -10.95 -6.94
CA GLU A 133 -6.06 -10.67 -6.62
C GLU A 133 -6.48 -11.31 -5.30
N VAL A 134 -6.21 -12.61 -5.16
CA VAL A 134 -6.57 -13.36 -3.95
C VAL A 134 -5.83 -12.77 -2.76
N VAL A 135 -4.51 -12.69 -2.82
CA VAL A 135 -3.68 -12.14 -1.72
C VAL A 135 -4.02 -10.67 -1.42
N GLY A 136 -4.36 -9.89 -2.45
CA GLY A 136 -4.71 -8.46 -2.31
C GLY A 136 -5.98 -8.19 -1.50
N GLN A 137 -6.81 -9.21 -1.26
CA GLN A 137 -8.00 -9.13 -0.40
C GLN A 137 -7.69 -9.26 1.08
N HIS A 138 -6.46 -9.61 1.46
CA HIS A 138 -6.06 -9.85 2.84
C HIS A 138 -5.24 -8.69 3.44
N ARG A 139 -5.04 -8.76 4.75
CA ARG A 139 -4.25 -7.82 5.56
C ARG A 139 -3.03 -8.54 6.16
N PRO A 140 -2.00 -7.78 6.55
CA PRO A 140 -0.94 -8.33 7.41
C PRO A 140 -1.54 -9.00 8.64
N GLY A 141 -1.05 -10.19 8.96
CA GLY A 141 -1.53 -11.04 10.06
C GLY A 141 -2.64 -12.02 9.68
N ASP A 142 -3.30 -11.86 8.53
CA ASP A 142 -4.22 -12.88 8.04
C ASP A 142 -3.44 -14.15 7.66
N GLU A 143 -4.01 -15.31 7.94
CA GLU A 143 -3.48 -16.60 7.51
C GLU A 143 -4.25 -17.07 6.27
N VAL A 144 -3.51 -17.52 5.26
CA VAL A 144 -4.08 -18.08 4.03
C VAL A 144 -3.50 -19.46 3.78
N THR A 145 -4.30 -20.37 3.21
CA THR A 145 -3.81 -21.70 2.80
C THR A 145 -3.27 -21.61 1.39
N VAL A 146 -1.97 -21.83 1.21
CA VAL A 146 -1.30 -21.85 -0.10
C VAL A 146 -1.07 -23.30 -0.51
N ARG A 147 -1.67 -23.71 -1.62
CA ARG A 147 -1.42 -25.01 -2.24
C ARG A 147 -0.30 -24.89 -3.25
N ILE A 148 0.72 -25.72 -3.11
CA ILE A 148 1.84 -25.79 -4.05
C ILE A 148 1.97 -27.18 -4.70
N ILE A 149 2.76 -27.24 -5.77
CA ILE A 149 3.36 -28.47 -6.29
C ILE A 149 4.88 -28.36 -6.09
N ARG A 150 5.48 -29.42 -5.55
CA ARG A 150 6.93 -29.62 -5.41
C ARG A 150 7.24 -31.08 -5.71
N ASP A 151 8.18 -31.35 -6.62
CA ASP A 151 8.54 -32.72 -7.02
C ASP A 151 7.34 -33.61 -7.37
N GLU A 152 6.39 -33.07 -8.15
CA GLU A 152 5.11 -33.71 -8.56
C GLU A 152 4.11 -33.98 -7.41
N GLU A 153 4.49 -33.72 -6.15
CA GLU A 153 3.62 -33.84 -5.00
C GLU A 153 2.93 -32.51 -4.65
N THR A 154 1.72 -32.60 -4.09
CA THR A 154 0.92 -31.43 -3.69
C THR A 154 0.99 -31.21 -2.19
N PHE A 155 1.26 -29.98 -1.77
CA PHE A 155 1.32 -29.59 -0.37
C PHE A 155 0.43 -28.39 -0.09
N ASP A 156 -0.21 -28.37 1.08
CA ASP A 156 -1.00 -27.24 1.57
C ASP A 156 -0.26 -26.62 2.78
N TYR A 157 0.16 -25.37 2.63
CA TYR A 157 0.88 -24.62 3.67
C TYR A 157 -0.01 -23.50 4.24
N PRO A 158 -0.23 -23.44 5.56
CA PRO A 158 -0.79 -22.25 6.19
C PRO A 158 0.28 -21.16 6.22
N VAL A 159 0.03 -20.05 5.54
CA VAL A 159 0.96 -18.92 5.44
C VAL A 159 0.36 -17.70 6.12
N THR A 160 1.03 -17.23 7.18
CA THR A 160 0.71 -15.92 7.77
C THR A 160 1.28 -14.81 6.89
N LEU A 161 0.40 -13.96 6.38
CA LEU A 161 0.79 -12.85 5.52
C LEU A 161 1.44 -11.73 6.32
N LYS A 162 2.46 -11.10 5.75
CA LYS A 162 3.23 -10.01 6.36
C LYS A 162 3.14 -8.73 5.53
N ASN A 163 3.47 -7.60 6.14
CA ASN A 163 3.66 -6.34 5.41
C ASN A 163 5.08 -6.27 4.80
N MET A 164 5.40 -5.17 4.11
CA MET A 164 6.72 -4.99 3.47
C MET A 164 7.90 -4.94 4.47
N ASP A 165 7.63 -4.70 5.75
CA ASP A 165 8.65 -4.69 6.81
C ASP A 165 8.83 -6.08 7.46
N GLY A 166 8.15 -7.11 6.93
CA GLY A 166 8.21 -8.48 7.46
C GLY A 166 7.40 -8.70 8.74
N THR A 167 6.53 -7.76 9.12
CA THR A 167 5.70 -7.88 10.34
C THR A 167 4.23 -8.13 10.01
N THR A 168 3.47 -8.62 10.98
CA THR A 168 2.00 -8.80 10.88
C THR A 168 1.23 -7.54 11.28
N GLU A 169 1.94 -6.44 11.56
CA GLU A 169 1.32 -5.23 12.06
C GLU A 169 0.55 -4.50 10.96
N VAL A 170 -0.67 -4.10 11.32
CA VAL A 170 -1.48 -3.16 10.57
C VAL A 170 -1.05 -1.75 10.94
N LYS A 171 -0.60 -0.97 9.95
CA LYS A 171 -0.20 0.41 10.19
C LYS A 171 -1.45 1.28 10.29
N LYS A 172 -1.71 1.80 11.48
CA LYS A 172 -2.75 2.79 11.70
C LYS A 172 -2.14 4.17 11.53
N ARG A 173 -2.73 4.97 10.65
CA ARG A 173 -2.44 6.39 10.60
C ARG A 173 -2.81 7.01 11.94
N GLU A 174 -1.85 7.64 12.60
CA GLU A 174 -2.08 8.22 13.93
C GLU A 174 -3.23 9.24 13.85
N ALA A 175 -4.14 9.16 14.83
CA ALA A 175 -5.30 10.03 14.88
C ALA A 175 -4.87 11.49 15.02
N VAL A 176 -5.68 12.41 14.48
CA VAL A 176 -5.43 13.84 14.59
C VAL A 176 -5.28 14.20 16.08
N PHE A 177 -4.15 14.80 16.45
CA PHE A 177 -3.90 15.30 17.79
C PHE A 177 -3.58 16.79 17.75
N PHE A 178 -3.93 17.51 18.81
CA PHE A 178 -3.59 18.92 18.96
C PHE A 178 -2.27 19.07 19.71
N ASN A 179 -1.41 19.96 19.24
CA ASN A 179 -0.20 20.39 19.94
C ASN A 179 -0.33 21.85 20.35
N GLU A 180 -0.39 22.10 21.66
CA GLU A 180 -0.60 23.43 22.24
C GLU A 180 0.56 24.38 21.93
N THR A 181 1.81 23.91 22.05
CA THR A 181 3.00 24.72 21.79
C THR A 181 2.99 25.30 20.38
N LEU A 182 2.67 24.47 19.38
CA LEU A 182 2.64 24.87 17.98
C LEU A 182 1.31 25.53 17.56
N GLY A 183 0.24 25.37 18.36
CA GLY A 183 -1.10 25.87 18.06
C GLY A 183 -1.72 25.18 16.83
N VAL A 184 -1.48 23.88 16.64
CA VAL A 184 -1.93 23.15 15.44
C VAL A 184 -2.44 21.75 15.75
N SER A 185 -3.39 21.31 14.93
CA SER A 185 -3.76 19.91 14.83
C SER A 185 -2.89 19.20 13.79
N LEU A 186 -2.34 18.05 14.16
CA LEU A 186 -1.38 17.28 13.38
C LEU A 186 -1.87 15.84 13.20
N GLU A 187 -1.50 15.24 12.08
CA GLU A 187 -1.65 13.81 11.84
C GLU A 187 -0.41 13.27 11.12
N SER A 188 -0.07 12.00 11.29
CA SER A 188 1.00 11.38 10.50
C SER A 188 0.68 11.45 9.00
N ILE A 189 1.71 11.63 8.19
CA ILE A 189 1.57 11.56 6.73
C ILE A 189 1.29 10.14 6.26
N SER A 190 0.39 10.04 5.27
CA SER A 190 0.12 8.80 4.55
C SER A 190 1.31 8.36 3.70
N ASN A 191 1.37 7.07 3.33
CA ASN A 191 2.37 6.57 2.38
C ASN A 191 2.36 7.32 1.03
N THR A 192 1.18 7.74 0.55
CA THR A 192 1.06 8.53 -0.68
C THR A 192 1.77 9.88 -0.55
N GLU A 193 1.60 10.57 0.57
CA GLU A 193 2.26 11.85 0.85
C GLU A 193 3.78 11.66 1.00
N ARG A 194 4.23 10.61 1.69
CA ARG A 194 5.66 10.23 1.77
C ARG A 194 6.29 10.09 0.39
N ASN A 195 5.66 9.31 -0.49
CA ASN A 195 6.15 9.07 -1.83
C ASN A 195 6.16 10.34 -2.70
N LYS A 196 5.08 11.13 -2.63
CA LYS A 196 4.98 12.40 -3.38
C LYS A 196 6.05 13.41 -2.95
N LEU A 197 6.31 13.51 -1.65
CA LEU A 197 7.25 14.45 -1.07
C LEU A 197 8.68 13.92 -0.99
N LYS A 198 8.89 12.63 -1.27
CA LYS A 198 10.17 11.91 -1.12
C LYS A 198 10.75 12.03 0.30
N ILE A 199 9.89 11.80 1.30
CA ILE A 199 10.24 11.84 2.73
C ILE A 199 9.80 10.55 3.42
N ASN A 200 10.54 10.14 4.46
CA ASN A 200 10.25 8.91 5.20
C ASN A 200 9.32 9.14 6.40
N ASN A 201 9.29 10.36 6.93
CA ASN A 201 8.55 10.73 8.14
C ASN A 201 7.97 12.14 8.01
N GLY A 202 6.93 12.43 8.79
CA GLY A 202 6.39 13.78 8.94
C GLY A 202 5.00 13.83 9.55
N LEU A 203 4.66 15.00 10.10
CA LEU A 203 3.35 15.33 10.65
C LEU A 203 2.71 16.44 9.83
N LYS A 204 1.56 16.17 9.25
CA LYS A 204 0.81 17.14 8.45
C LYS A 204 -0.11 17.97 9.33
N VAL A 205 -0.05 19.28 9.12
CA VAL A 205 -0.96 20.26 9.72
C VAL A 205 -2.35 20.13 9.10
N THR A 206 -3.33 19.69 9.89
CA THR A 206 -4.73 19.51 9.47
C THR A 206 -5.60 20.72 9.82
N ASN A 207 -5.26 21.41 10.91
CA ASN A 207 -5.89 22.64 11.36
C ASN A 207 -4.85 23.53 12.06
N LEU A 208 -5.07 24.85 12.02
CA LEU A 208 -4.25 25.82 12.75
C LEU A 208 -5.15 26.70 13.61
N GLU A 209 -4.67 26.98 14.80
CA GLU A 209 -5.21 27.99 15.70
C GLU A 209 -4.23 29.16 15.81
N GLU A 210 -4.64 30.22 16.50
CA GLU A 210 -3.76 31.36 16.73
C GLU A 210 -2.53 30.91 17.53
N GLY A 211 -1.36 31.03 16.91
CA GLY A 211 -0.13 30.43 17.44
C GLY A 211 1.11 30.77 16.65
N ILE A 212 2.24 30.22 17.07
CA ILE A 212 3.56 30.46 16.46
C ILE A 212 3.63 30.07 14.98
N LEU A 213 3.00 28.95 14.59
CA LEU A 213 3.00 28.49 13.20
C LEU A 213 2.18 29.42 12.30
N MET A 214 0.99 29.83 12.77
CA MET A 214 0.15 30.78 12.04
C MET A 214 0.84 32.13 11.87
N ARG A 215 1.48 32.65 12.93
CA ARG A 215 2.26 33.90 12.86
C ARG A 215 3.48 33.79 11.93
N GLY A 216 4.06 32.60 11.82
CA GLY A 216 5.12 32.28 10.86
C GLY A 216 4.65 32.12 9.41
N GLY A 217 3.36 32.35 9.11
CA GLY A 217 2.80 32.20 7.78
C GLY A 217 2.58 30.75 7.33
N ILE A 218 2.57 29.81 8.28
CA ILE A 218 2.27 28.40 7.98
C ILE A 218 0.76 28.22 7.80
N SER A 219 0.40 27.38 6.85
CA SER A 219 -0.98 27.09 6.48
C SER A 219 -1.25 25.58 6.45
N LYS A 220 -2.54 25.24 6.36
CA LYS A 220 -3.01 23.84 6.33
C LYS A 220 -2.32 23.06 5.21
N GLY A 221 -1.96 21.82 5.51
CA GLY A 221 -1.26 20.93 4.58
C GLY A 221 0.26 21.02 4.63
N PHE A 222 0.83 21.96 5.39
CA PHE A 222 2.26 21.93 5.71
C PHE A 222 2.62 20.63 6.45
N VAL A 223 3.71 19.98 6.02
CA VAL A 223 4.23 18.75 6.64
C VAL A 223 5.49 19.09 7.41
N ILE A 224 5.42 18.99 8.73
CA ILE A 224 6.56 19.12 9.63
C ILE A 224 7.38 17.83 9.54
N VAL A 225 8.65 17.94 9.16
CA VAL A 225 9.55 16.79 8.99
C VAL A 225 10.57 16.71 10.13
N ARG A 226 11.02 17.86 10.64
CA ARG A 226 11.94 17.92 11.78
C ARG A 226 11.58 19.06 12.72
N VAL A 227 11.85 18.84 14.00
CA VAL A 227 11.82 19.88 15.03
C VAL A 227 13.13 19.79 15.81
N ASN A 228 13.82 20.92 15.99
CA ASN A 228 15.12 21.00 16.66
C ASN A 228 16.15 19.98 16.12
N GLY A 229 16.13 19.73 14.81
CA GLY A 229 17.01 18.78 14.13
C GLY A 229 16.61 17.30 14.24
N LYS A 230 15.64 16.95 15.10
CA LYS A 230 15.10 15.58 15.23
C LYS A 230 13.95 15.34 14.26
N SER A 231 13.93 14.17 13.64
CA SER A 231 12.80 13.72 12.80
C SER A 231 11.55 13.49 13.63
N VAL A 232 10.39 13.85 13.09
CA VAL A 232 9.08 13.63 13.74
C VAL A 232 8.18 12.78 12.84
N SER A 233 7.49 11.82 13.44
CA SER A 233 6.55 10.90 12.76
C SER A 233 5.21 10.77 13.47
N ASP A 234 5.19 11.12 14.76
CA ASP A 234 4.10 10.87 15.69
C ASP A 234 4.09 11.89 16.84
N LYS A 235 3.08 11.82 17.70
CA LYS A 235 2.96 12.71 18.86
C LYS A 235 4.17 12.66 19.79
N ALA A 236 4.65 11.45 20.11
CA ALA A 236 5.74 11.26 21.07
C ALA A 236 7.06 11.86 20.56
N SER A 237 7.42 11.56 19.31
CA SER A 237 8.62 12.11 18.66
C SER A 237 8.56 13.63 18.52
N LEU A 238 7.38 14.21 18.32
CA LEU A 238 7.20 15.66 18.30
C LEU A 238 7.44 16.28 19.68
N GLU A 239 6.84 15.72 20.74
CA GLU A 239 7.02 16.20 22.11
C GLU A 239 8.49 16.12 22.55
N ASP A 240 9.16 15.00 22.25
CA ASP A 240 10.59 14.81 22.50
C ASP A 240 11.49 15.75 21.71
N ALA A 241 11.08 16.12 20.49
CA ALA A 241 11.78 17.08 19.67
C ALA A 241 11.60 18.51 20.20
N LEU A 242 10.37 18.89 20.58
CA LEU A 242 10.07 20.16 21.22
C LEU A 242 10.77 20.31 22.58
N ASN A 243 10.98 19.24 23.33
CA ASN A 243 11.71 19.33 24.61
C ASN A 243 13.23 19.46 24.45
N SER A 244 13.78 19.20 23.26
CA SER A 244 15.22 19.27 22.99
C SER A 244 15.73 20.63 22.52
N LYS A 245 15.03 21.71 22.90
CA LYS A 245 15.37 23.09 22.54
C LYS A 245 16.77 23.47 23.03
N ARG A 246 17.45 24.31 22.25
CA ARG A 246 18.69 24.99 22.65
C ARG A 246 18.41 26.49 22.70
N ASN A 247 18.82 27.15 23.78
CA ASN A 247 18.75 28.61 23.95
C ASN A 247 17.34 29.21 23.80
N ASN A 248 16.28 28.51 24.25
CA ASN A 248 14.87 28.90 24.10
C ASN A 248 14.42 29.15 22.64
N THR A 249 15.18 28.66 21.67
CA THR A 249 14.80 28.70 20.27
C THR A 249 14.24 27.35 19.86
N THR A 250 13.09 27.38 19.20
CA THR A 250 12.54 26.21 18.51
C THR A 250 12.68 26.39 17.02
N ARG A 251 13.29 25.40 16.38
CA ARG A 251 13.40 25.30 14.93
C ARG A 251 12.43 24.26 14.41
N VAL A 252 11.63 24.62 13.42
CA VAL A 252 10.73 23.69 12.74
C VAL A 252 11.05 23.70 11.25
N GLU A 253 11.24 22.51 10.70
CA GLU A 253 11.54 22.28 9.30
C GLU A 253 10.47 21.39 8.69
N GLY A 254 10.01 21.78 7.50
CA GLY A 254 8.98 21.03 6.81
C GLY A 254 8.83 21.43 5.36
N MET A 255 7.76 20.95 4.75
CA MET A 255 7.47 21.20 3.35
C MET A 255 5.97 21.19 3.05
N TYR A 256 5.59 21.96 2.04
CA TYR A 256 4.24 21.96 1.52
C TYR A 256 3.99 20.84 0.50
N PRO A 257 2.73 20.52 0.18
CA PRO A 257 2.37 19.46 -0.79
C PRO A 257 2.91 19.67 -2.22
N ASN A 258 3.33 20.89 -2.53
CA ASN A 258 3.99 21.27 -3.80
C ASN A 258 5.53 21.07 -3.76
N GLY A 259 6.09 20.57 -2.65
CA GLY A 259 7.52 20.36 -2.45
C GLY A 259 8.29 21.59 -1.95
N MET A 260 7.62 22.73 -1.75
CA MET A 260 8.26 23.93 -1.20
C MET A 260 8.71 23.66 0.23
N LYS A 261 10.02 23.73 0.47
CA LYS A 261 10.63 23.52 1.78
C LYS A 261 10.68 24.84 2.55
N ILE A 262 10.27 24.81 3.80
CA ILE A 262 10.30 25.97 4.69
C ILE A 262 10.94 25.54 6.01
N SER A 263 11.81 26.39 6.53
CA SER A 263 12.38 26.30 7.87
C SER A 263 12.11 27.62 8.57
N PHE A 264 11.69 27.57 9.82
CA PHE A 264 11.53 28.76 10.64
C PHE A 264 12.00 28.49 12.06
N GLU A 265 12.55 29.54 12.66
CA GLU A 265 13.06 29.55 14.02
C GLU A 265 12.30 30.64 14.78
N PHE A 266 11.82 30.33 15.96
CA PHE A 266 11.18 31.29 16.84
C PHE A 266 11.71 31.12 18.25
N PHE A 267 11.73 32.25 18.96
CA PHE A 267 12.09 32.33 20.36
C PHE A 267 10.80 32.21 21.19
N ASP A 268 10.80 31.33 22.18
CA ASP A 268 9.68 31.16 23.11
C ASP A 268 9.62 32.30 24.13
#